data_AF-A0A7W0W0H0-F1
#
_entry.id   AF-A0A7W0W0H0-F1
#
_cell.length_a   1.000
_cell.length_b   1.000
_cell.length_c   1.000
_cell.angle_alpha   90.00
_cell.angle_beta   90.00
_cell.angle_gamma   90.00
#
_symmetry.space_group_name_H-M   'P 1'
#
loop_
_entity.id
_entity.type
_entity.pdbx_description
1 polymer ?
#
loop_
_entity_poly.entity_id
_entity_poly.type
_entity_poly.pdbx_seq_one_letter_code
_entity_poly.pdbx_strand_id
1 'polypeptide(L)' 'MTGSATIVRDPAKKRALWIEELERWFKDGPDSEDVVLIKVTPSRVAYWGDDDGEIEL' A
#
# COMPACT_ATOMS: atom_id res chain seq x y z
N MET A 1 10.62 -5.59 6.88
CA MET A 1 9.47 -6.45 6.56
C MET A 1 9.68 -7.08 5.19
N THR A 2 9.34 -8.34 5.04
CA THR A 2 9.28 -9.06 3.75
C THR A 2 7.85 -9.57 3.52
N GLY A 3 7.50 -9.82 2.25
CA GLY A 3 6.17 -10.26 1.87
C GLY A 3 5.97 -10.27 0.36
N SER A 4 4.74 -10.53 -0.09
CA SER A 4 4.36 -10.52 -1.50
C SER A 4 3.52 -9.29 -1.85
N ALA A 5 3.71 -8.75 -3.04
CA ALA A 5 2.94 -7.62 -3.56
C ALA A 5 2.11 -8.05 -4.78
N THR A 6 0.90 -7.50 -4.88
CA THR A 6 -0.02 -7.77 -5.99
C THR A 6 -0.68 -6.47 -6.46
N ILE A 7 -0.97 -6.37 -7.76
CA ILE A 7 -1.77 -5.28 -8.31
C ILE A 7 -3.24 -5.61 -8.10
N VAL A 8 -3.99 -4.66 -7.54
CA VAL A 8 -5.44 -4.75 -7.34
C VAL A 8 -6.15 -3.91 -8.40
N ARG A 9 -7.00 -4.55 -9.20
CA ARG A 9 -7.84 -3.88 -10.21
C ARG A 9 -9.27 -3.71 -9.69
N ASP A 10 -9.43 -2.85 -8.69
CA ASP A 10 -10.72 -2.50 -8.08
C ASP A 10 -10.85 -0.97 -7.98
N PRO A 11 -11.63 -0.34 -8.89
CA PRO A 11 -11.83 1.11 -8.88
C PRO A 11 -12.50 1.63 -7.60
N ALA A 12 -13.43 0.88 -7.02
CA ALA A 12 -14.12 1.30 -5.81
C ALA A 12 -13.14 1.34 -4.63
N LYS A 13 -12.28 0.33 -4.51
CA LYS A 13 -11.24 0.29 -3.47
C LYS A 13 -10.14 1.33 -3.67
N LYS A 14 -9.75 1.59 -4.92
CA LYS A 14 -8.81 2.66 -5.27
C LYS A 14 -9.33 4.04 -4.83
N ARG A 15 -10.61 4.34 -5.10
CA ARG A 15 -11.27 5.58 -4.61
C ARG A 15 -11.38 5.62 -3.09
N ALA A 16 -11.78 4.52 -2.46
CA ALA A 16 -11.99 4.47 -1.01
C ALA A 16 -10.70 4.64 -0.19
N LEU A 17 -9.55 4.24 -0.74
CA LEU A 17 -8.23 4.37 -0.10
C LEU A 17 -7.45 5.60 -0.58
N TRP A 18 -8.06 6.45 -1.40
CA TRP A 18 -7.44 7.69 -1.85
C TRP A 18 -7.30 8.67 -0.68
N ILE A 19 -6.17 9.38 -0.65
CA ILE A 19 -5.94 10.50 0.28
C ILE A 19 -5.63 11.74 -0.55
N GLU A 20 -6.18 12.89 -0.16
CA GLU A 20 -6.09 14.15 -0.94
C GLU A 20 -4.64 14.57 -1.22
N GLU A 21 -3.71 14.25 -0.31
CA GLU A 21 -2.28 14.55 -0.48
C GLU A 21 -1.69 13.93 -1.76
N LEU A 22 -2.26 12.83 -2.26
CA LEU A 22 -1.80 12.16 -3.48
C LEU A 22 -2.04 12.98 -4.75
N GLU A 23 -3.00 13.93 -4.74
CA GLU A 23 -3.31 14.78 -5.91
C GLU A 23 -2.13 15.63 -6.37
N ARG A 24 -1.17 15.89 -5.47
CA ARG A 24 0.09 16.58 -5.80
C ARG A 24 0.88 15.86 -6.90
N TRP A 25 0.80 14.54 -6.94
CA TRP A 25 1.52 13.71 -7.92
C TRP A 25 0.59 13.21 -9.04
N PHE A 26 -0.68 13.00 -8.73
CA PHE A 26 -1.67 12.42 -9.64
C PHE A 26 -2.88 13.35 -9.77
N LYS A 27 -2.78 14.32 -10.69
CA LYS A 27 -3.79 15.38 -10.84
C LYS A 27 -5.16 14.86 -11.30
N ASP A 28 -5.18 13.75 -12.01
CA ASP A 28 -6.40 13.10 -12.49
C ASP A 28 -7.04 12.18 -11.42
N GLY A 29 -6.48 12.21 -10.21
CA GLY A 29 -7.03 11.56 -9.03
C GLY A 29 -6.99 10.03 -9.08
N PRO A 30 -7.82 9.36 -8.27
CA PRO A 30 -7.79 7.91 -8.14
C PRO A 30 -8.24 7.21 -9.42
N ASP A 31 -8.96 7.84 -10.35
CA ASP A 31 -9.47 7.18 -11.55
C ASP A 31 -8.50 7.17 -12.74
N SER A 32 -7.35 7.84 -12.61
CA SER A 32 -6.28 7.83 -13.62
C SER A 32 -5.81 6.41 -13.97
N GLU A 33 -5.54 6.17 -15.25
CA GLU A 33 -4.90 4.94 -15.75
C GLU A 33 -3.44 4.83 -15.29
N ASP A 34 -2.81 5.95 -14.95
CA ASP A 34 -1.43 6.01 -14.43
C ASP A 34 -1.35 5.63 -12.94
N VAL A 35 -2.50 5.44 -12.27
CA VAL A 35 -2.59 5.08 -10.85
C VAL A 35 -3.07 3.65 -10.68
N VAL A 36 -2.24 2.83 -10.05
CA VAL A 36 -2.56 1.44 -9.66
C VAL A 36 -2.57 1.28 -8.15
N LEU A 37 -3.47 0.42 -7.64
CA LEU A 37 -3.49 0.04 -6.23
C LEU A 37 -2.63 -1.20 -6.03
N ILE A 38 -1.66 -1.14 -5.11
CA ILE A 38 -0.83 -2.28 -4.73
C ILE A 38 -1.28 -2.78 -3.36
N LYS A 39 -1.55 -4.09 -3.25
CA LYS A 39 -1.74 -4.79 -1.98
C LYS A 39 -0.48 -5.55 -1.63
N VAL A 40 0.08 -5.25 -0.46
CA VAL A 40 1.19 -6.01 0.13
C VAL A 40 0.64 -6.95 1.19
N THR A 41 1.01 -8.23 1.12
CA THR A 41 0.73 -9.23 2.14
C THR A 41 2.05 -9.58 2.83
N PRO A 42 2.26 -9.13 4.08
CA PRO A 42 3.51 -9.39 4.78
C PRO A 42 3.64 -10.87 5.16
N SER A 43 4.88 -11.37 5.16
CA SER A 43 5.22 -12.72 5.64
C SER A 43 6.12 -12.69 6.87
N ARG A 44 6.97 -11.66 7.00
CA ARG A 44 7.83 -11.46 8.17
C ARG A 44 8.04 -9.98 8.46
N VAL A 45 8.03 -9.64 9.75
CA VAL A 45 8.26 -8.29 10.25
C VAL A 45 9.39 -8.33 11.27
N ALA A 46 10.46 -7.58 11.02
CA ALA A 46 11.48 -7.27 12.01
C ALA A 46 11.27 -5.83 12.46
N TYR A 47 11.40 -5.58 13.77
CA TYR A 47 11.23 -4.27 14.39
C TYR A 47 12.34 -3.99 15.40
N TRP A 48 12.63 -2.71 15.61
CA TRP A 48 13.66 -2.22 16.53
C TRP A 48 13.05 -1.16 17.45
N GLY A 49 13.42 -1.19 18.74
CA GLY A 49 12.84 -0.34 19.77
C GLY A 49 13.45 -0.57 21.15
N ASP A 50 12.66 -0.38 22.22
CA ASP A 50 13.11 -0.72 23.59
C ASP A 50 13.39 -2.22 23.75
N ASP A 51 12.62 -3.05 23.03
CA ASP A 51 12.90 -4.47 22.82
C ASP A 51 12.88 -4.74 21.31
N ASP A 52 14.02 -5.19 20.77
CA ASP A 52 14.10 -5.62 19.37
C ASP A 52 13.43 -6.98 19.18
N GLY A 53 12.86 -7.23 17.99
CA GLY A 53 12.18 -8.50 17.74
C GLY A 53 11.83 -8.79 16.29
N GLU A 54 11.33 -10.01 16.09
CA GLU A 54 10.94 -10.55 14.80
C GLU A 54 9.67 -11.40 14.91
N ILE A 55 8.78 -11.24 13.93
CA ILE A 55 7.50 -11.94 13.83
C ILE A 55 7.38 -12.56 12.43
N GLU A 56 7.09 -13.86 12.37
CA GLU A 56 6.61 -14.58 11.18
C GLU A 56 5.07 -14.58 11.19
N LEU A 57 4.43 -14.31 10.03
CA LEU A 57 3.00 -14.07 9.89
C LEU A 57 2.25 -15.16 9.13
#